data_AF-V9GHX0-F1
#
_entry.id   AF-V9GHX0-F1
#
_cell.length_a   1.000
_cell.length_b   1.000
_cell.length_c   1.000
_cell.angle_alpha   90.00
_cell.angle_beta   90.00
_cell.angle_gamma   90.00
#
_symmetry.space_group_name_H-M   'P 1'
#
loop_
_entity.id
_entity.type
_entity.pdbx_description
1 polymer ?
#
loop_
_entity_poly.entity_id
_entity_poly.type
_entity_poly.pdbx_seq_one_letter_code
_entity_poly.pdbx_strand_id
1 'polypeptide(L)' 'MNEMTSTATVRVAIVGSTGYGGVELIRLLQAHPQVEITSVISSSSAGVPISDGFPHLTNIIKRDLDGVDPAEIAR' A
#
# COMPACT_ATOMS: atom_id res chain seq x y z
N MET A 1 -24.16 -0.30 -26.74
CA MET A 1 -23.95 -1.41 -25.78
C MET A 1 -22.46 -1.43 -25.46
N ASN A 2 -22.16 -1.40 -24.15
CA ASN A 2 -20.94 -0.91 -23.48
C ASN A 2 -19.60 -1.05 -24.21
N GLU A 3 -18.89 0.08 -24.29
CA GLU A 3 -17.44 0.11 -24.44
C GLU A 3 -16.81 -0.40 -23.13
N MET A 4 -16.07 -1.51 -23.23
CA MET A 4 -15.34 -2.11 -22.14
C MET A 4 -13.99 -1.41 -22.03
N THR A 5 -13.92 -0.32 -21.26
CA THR A 5 -12.65 0.36 -20.99
C THR A 5 -11.82 -0.52 -20.06
N SER A 6 -10.87 -1.27 -20.63
CA SER A 6 -9.82 -1.95 -19.87
C SER A 6 -8.90 -0.89 -19.27
N THR A 7 -9.23 -0.39 -18.09
CA THR A 7 -8.33 0.48 -17.33
C THR A 7 -7.24 -0.38 -16.71
N ALA A 8 -6.04 -0.35 -17.26
CA ALA A 8 -4.88 -1.03 -16.68
C ALA A 8 -4.64 -0.54 -15.24
N THR A 9 -4.55 -1.46 -14.29
CA THR A 9 -4.29 -1.17 -12.88
C THR A 9 -2.82 -0.82 -12.68
N VAL A 10 -2.55 0.33 -12.05
CA VAL A 10 -1.21 0.76 -11.67
C VAL A 10 -0.83 0.09 -10.35
N ARG A 11 0.29 -0.62 -10.35
CA ARG A 11 0.85 -1.27 -9.15
C ARG A 11 1.71 -0.28 -8.39
N VAL A 12 1.47 -0.13 -7.09
CA VAL A 12 2.14 0.88 -6.25
C VAL A 12 2.74 0.25 -5.01
N ALA A 13 4.01 0.58 -4.73
CA ALA A 13 4.68 0.34 -3.45
C ALA A 13 4.78 1.66 -2.68
N ILE A 14 4.58 1.62 -1.35
CA ILE A 14 4.60 2.80 -0.48
C ILE A 14 5.74 2.68 0.52
N VAL A 15 6.79 3.47 0.34
CA VAL A 15 7.93 3.55 1.27
C VAL A 15 7.64 4.59 2.35
N GLY A 16 7.84 4.22 3.62
CA GLY A 16 7.46 5.08 4.75
C GLY A 16 5.96 5.02 5.04
N SER A 17 5.36 3.84 4.83
CA SER A 17 3.91 3.60 4.97
C SER A 17 3.35 3.89 6.38
N THR A 18 4.21 3.94 7.39
CA THR A 18 3.85 4.20 8.80
C THR A 18 3.90 5.68 9.18
N GLY A 19 4.31 6.59 8.28
CA GLY A 19 4.13 8.02 8.48
C GLY A 19 2.67 8.44 8.25
N TYR A 20 2.20 9.53 8.87
CA TYR A 20 0.81 9.98 8.70
C TYR A 20 0.41 10.19 7.23
N GLY A 21 1.34 10.70 6.41
CA GLY A 21 1.11 10.82 4.97
C GLY A 21 1.00 9.46 4.26
N GLY A 22 1.80 8.47 4.66
CA GLY A 22 1.75 7.11 4.11
C GLY A 22 0.45 6.39 4.46
N VAL A 23 0.00 6.51 5.71
CA VAL A 23 -1.26 5.96 6.20
C VAL A 23 -2.46 6.54 5.44
N GLU A 24 -2.48 7.85 5.24
CA GLU A 24 -3.56 8.51 4.50
C GLU A 24 -3.50 8.17 2.99
N LEU A 25 -2.30 8.08 2.42
CA LEU A 25 -2.12 7.63 1.04
C LEU A 25 -2.67 6.22 0.84
N ILE A 26 -2.44 5.30 1.79
CA ILE A 26 -3.03 3.95 1.76
C ILE A 26 -4.55 4.03 1.76
N ARG A 27 -5.14 4.83 2.66
CA ARG A 27 -6.61 5.00 2.74
C ARG A 27 -7.21 5.47 1.42
N LEU A 28 -6.56 6.42 0.75
CA LEU A 28 -7.01 6.97 -0.53
C LEU A 28 -6.81 5.97 -1.69
N LEU A 29 -5.61 5.38 -1.81
CA LEU A 29 -5.28 4.48 -2.92
C LEU A 29 -6.02 3.14 -2.85
N GLN A 30 -6.32 2.63 -1.66
CA GLN A 30 -7.10 1.41 -1.49
C GLN A 30 -8.52 1.53 -2.08
N ALA A 31 -9.08 2.74 -2.10
CA ALA A 31 -10.39 3.01 -2.69
C ALA A 31 -10.33 3.38 -4.18
N HIS A 32 -9.13 3.46 -4.78
CA HIS A 32 -8.96 3.95 -6.14
C HIS A 32 -9.11 2.81 -7.17
N PRO A 33 -10.04 2.91 -8.15
CA PRO A 33 -10.42 1.79 -9.01
C PRO A 33 -9.32 1.30 -9.96
N GLN A 34 -8.27 2.10 -10.16
CA GLN A 34 -7.16 1.80 -11.07
C GLN A 34 -5.82 1.63 -10.35
N VAL A 35 -5.81 1.49 -9.02
CA VAL A 35 -4.58 1.30 -8.26
C VAL A 35 -4.65 0.00 -7.46
N GLU A 36 -3.56 -0.74 -7.50
CA GLU A 36 -3.31 -1.85 -6.60
C GLU A 36 -2.09 -1.52 -5.76
N ILE A 37 -2.29 -1.33 -4.46
CA ILE A 37 -1.17 -1.32 -3.52
C ILE A 37 -0.60 -2.73 -3.51
N THR A 38 0.69 -2.89 -3.79
CA THR A 38 1.37 -4.19 -3.82
C THR A 38 2.30 -4.40 -2.64
N SER A 39 2.80 -3.32 -2.04
CA SER A 39 3.75 -3.37 -0.93
C SER A 39 3.63 -2.12 -0.07
N VAL A 40 3.76 -2.29 1.24
CA VAL A 40 3.79 -1.22 2.25
C VAL A 40 5.06 -1.39 3.07
N ILE A 41 5.99 -0.45 2.96
CA ILE A 41 7.37 -0.64 3.42
C ILE A 41 7.65 0.26 4.62
N SER A 42 8.21 -0.34 5.68
CA SER A 42 8.65 0.37 6.88
C SER A 42 10.08 -0.01 7.25
N SER A 43 10.89 0.98 7.63
CA SER A 43 12.28 0.77 8.06
C SER A 43 12.41 0.19 9.47
N SER A 44 11.36 0.27 10.30
CA SER A 44 11.43 -0.07 11.73
C SER A 44 10.51 -1.21 12.15
N SER A 45 9.62 -1.67 11.25
CA SER A 45 8.47 -2.49 11.62
C SER A 45 8.19 -3.58 10.58
N ALA A 46 9.23 -4.13 9.95
CA ALA A 46 9.06 -5.22 8.99
C ALA A 46 8.46 -6.47 9.66
N GLY A 47 7.58 -7.17 8.95
CA GLY A 47 6.96 -8.43 9.36
C GLY A 47 5.80 -8.30 10.35
N VAL A 48 5.41 -7.07 10.75
CA VAL A 48 4.18 -6.87 11.54
C VAL A 48 3.03 -6.37 10.65
N PRO A 49 1.78 -6.75 10.96
CA PRO A 49 0.62 -6.19 10.29
C PRO A 49 0.56 -4.67 10.44
N ILE A 50 0.25 -3.96 9.36
CA ILE A 50 0.07 -2.50 9.44
C ILE A 50 -1.06 -2.08 10.41
N SER A 51 -2.06 -2.95 10.58
CA SER A 51 -3.17 -2.76 11.52
C SER A 51 -2.75 -2.67 12.98
N ASP A 52 -1.60 -3.24 13.35
CA ASP A 52 -1.15 -3.26 14.75
C ASP A 52 -0.77 -1.84 15.23
N GLY A 53 -0.15 -1.05 14.36
CA GLY A 53 0.13 0.36 14.60
C GLY A 53 -1.03 1.29 14.24
N PHE A 54 -1.89 0.87 13.31
CA PHE A 54 -2.99 1.68 12.78
C PHE A 54 -4.31 0.90 12.73
N PRO A 55 -4.99 0.69 13.88
CA PRO A 55 -6.19 -0.15 13.94
C PRO A 55 -7.33 0.29 13.02
N HIS A 56 -7.40 1.59 12.69
CA HIS A 56 -8.37 2.13 11.73
C HIS A 56 -8.16 1.64 10.29
N LEU A 57 -6.98 1.08 9.96
CA LEU A 57 -6.70 0.47 8.67
C LEU A 57 -7.11 -1.01 8.57
N THR A 58 -7.54 -1.65 9.66
CA THR A 58 -7.85 -3.10 9.70
C THR A 58 -8.88 -3.54 8.64
N ASN A 59 -9.83 -2.67 8.31
CA ASN A 59 -10.85 -2.92 7.29
C ASN A 59 -10.51 -2.32 5.91
N ILE A 60 -9.35 -1.67 5.80
CA ILE A 60 -8.86 -1.01 4.59
C ILE A 60 -7.81 -1.91 3.93
N ILE A 61 -6.79 -2.32 4.67
CA ILE A 61 -5.68 -3.13 4.14
C ILE A 61 -5.29 -4.21 5.15
N LYS A 62 -5.04 -5.42 4.64
CA LYS A 62 -4.56 -6.58 5.42
C LYS A 62 -3.24 -7.05 4.83
N ARG A 63 -2.16 -6.35 5.17
CA ARG A 63 -0.79 -6.68 4.78
C ARG A 63 0.16 -6.47 5.94
N ASP A 64 1.20 -7.29 5.94
CA ASP A 64 2.38 -7.08 6.76
C ASP A 64 3.26 -6.02 6.11
N LEU A 65 4.00 -5.30 6.95
CA LEU A 65 4.95 -4.31 6.50
C LEU A 65 6.20 -5.00 5.94
N ASP A 66 6.57 -4.63 4.72
CA ASP A 66 7.80 -5.10 4.09
C ASP A 66 9.00 -4.32 4.64
N GLY A 67 10.16 -4.99 4.66
CA GLY A 67 11.44 -4.35 4.96
C GLY A 67 11.94 -3.47 3.83
N VAL A 68 12.83 -2.54 4.15
CA VAL A 68 13.49 -1.71 3.13
C VAL A 68 14.60 -2.52 2.46
N ASP A 69 14.41 -2.85 1.17
CA ASP A 69 15.46 -3.37 0.30
C ASP A 69 15.70 -2.38 -0.86
N PRO A 70 16.83 -1.63 -0.87
CA PRO A 70 17.16 -0.69 -1.93
C PRO A 70 17.26 -1.33 -3.33
N ALA A 71 17.70 -2.59 -3.41
CA ALA A 71 17.85 -3.28 -4.68
C ALA A 71 16.49 -3.67 -5.29
N GLU A 72 15.49 -3.95 -4.46
CA GLU A 72 14.12 -4.18 -4.93
C GLU A 72 13.39 -2.88 -5.26
N ILE A 73 13.61 -1.82 -4.48
CA ILE A 73 12.98 -0.50 -4.69
C ILE A 73 13.44 0.17 -5.99
N ALA A 74 14.70 -0.04 -6.39
CA ALA A 74 15.28 0.60 -7.57
C ALA A 74 14.90 -0.08 -8.92
N ARG A 75 14.09 -1.14 -8.90
CA ARG A 75 13.69 -1.89 -10.10
C ARG A 75 12.67 -1.20 -10.98
#